data_AF-A0A7G7WBK1-F1
#
_entry.id   AF-A0A7G7WBK1-F1
#
_cell.length_a   1.000
_cell.length_b   1.000
_cell.length_c   1.000
_cell.angle_alpha   90.00
_cell.angle_beta   90.00
_cell.angle_gamma   90.00
#
_symmetry.space_group_name_H-M   'P 1'
#
loop_
_entity.id
_entity.type
_entity.pdbx_description
1 polymer ?
#
loop_
_entity_poly.entity_id
_entity_poly.type
_entity_poly.pdbx_seq_one_letter_code
_entity_poly.pdbx_strand_id
1 'polypeptide(L)'
;MSHSGSLPVNASRFYTVDVNTADPVQLVRRLNSVATDDTERPCLLINCQQLRCLRTRGVSFLVSQLLLTRAAGADVLLYNVGPVLERVLRLLRLDQLFQLWPASTASSGRTSVA
;
A
#
# COMPACT_ATOMS: atom_id res chain seq x y z
N MET A 1 -24.60 -5.16 -1.33
CA MET A 1 -24.10 -4.18 -2.31
C MET A 1 -22.60 -4.38 -2.40
N SER A 2 -22.14 -5.21 -3.34
CA SER A 2 -20.75 -5.67 -3.44
C SER A 2 -20.02 -4.81 -4.47
N HIS A 3 -19.16 -3.89 -4.01
CA HIS A 3 -18.30 -3.12 -4.89
C HIS A 3 -17.11 -4.00 -5.30
N SER A 4 -17.23 -4.68 -6.43
CA SER A 4 -16.09 -5.27 -7.15
C SER A 4 -15.25 -4.14 -7.73
N GLY A 5 -14.36 -3.57 -6.92
CA GLY A 5 -13.27 -2.74 -7.41
C GLY A 5 -12.21 -3.64 -8.03
N SER A 6 -12.22 -3.76 -9.36
CA SER A 6 -11.22 -4.51 -10.10
C SER A 6 -9.83 -3.90 -9.92
N LEU A 7 -8.87 -4.69 -9.44
CA LEU A 7 -7.46 -4.31 -9.31
C LEU A 7 -6.89 -3.84 -10.67
N PRO A 8 -5.96 -2.88 -10.72
CA PRO A 8 -5.38 -2.39 -11.96
C PRO A 8 -4.66 -3.52 -12.73
N VAL A 9 -5.05 -3.72 -13.99
CA VAL A 9 -4.72 -4.85 -14.87
C VAL A 9 -3.37 -4.70 -15.60
N ASN A 10 -2.36 -4.12 -14.96
CA ASN A 10 -0.99 -4.35 -15.42
C ASN A 10 -0.52 -5.66 -14.78
N ALA A 11 0.11 -6.53 -15.56
CA ALA A 11 0.44 -7.91 -15.24
C ALA A 11 1.48 -8.09 -14.10
N SER A 12 1.52 -7.18 -13.13
CA SER A 12 2.30 -7.31 -11.91
C SER A 12 1.73 -8.44 -11.06
N ARG A 13 2.56 -9.41 -10.69
CA ARG A 13 2.17 -10.42 -9.69
C ARG A 13 1.85 -9.72 -8.38
N PHE A 14 0.58 -9.74 -7.99
CA PHE A 14 0.12 -9.20 -6.72
C PHE A 14 0.30 -10.23 -5.60
N TYR A 15 0.87 -9.80 -4.49
CA TYR A 15 1.06 -10.62 -3.30
C TYR A 15 0.40 -9.94 -2.11
N THR A 16 -0.58 -10.61 -1.49
CA THR A 16 -1.20 -10.11 -0.27
C THR A 16 -0.28 -10.37 0.92
N VAL A 17 -0.01 -9.32 1.71
CA VAL A 17 0.81 -9.45 2.93
C VAL A 17 0.09 -8.87 4.13
N ASP A 18 0.09 -9.66 5.21
CA ASP A 18 -0.25 -9.20 6.54
C ASP A 18 1.01 -8.66 7.25
N VAL A 19 1.15 -7.33 7.27
CA VAL A 19 2.26 -6.62 7.93
C VAL A 19 2.25 -6.73 9.47
N ASN A 20 1.22 -7.33 10.06
CA ASN A 20 1.19 -7.61 11.49
C ASN A 20 2.01 -8.85 11.88
N THR A 21 2.16 -9.79 10.95
CA THR A 21 2.70 -11.14 11.24
C THR A 21 3.91 -11.48 10.36
N ALA A 22 3.97 -10.95 9.14
CA ALA A 22 5.06 -11.19 8.22
C ALA A 22 6.03 -9.98 8.14
N ASP A 23 7.30 -10.27 7.84
CA ASP A 23 8.29 -9.27 7.42
C ASP A 23 8.16 -9.05 5.90
N PRO A 24 7.56 -7.93 5.44
CA PRO A 24 7.35 -7.68 4.03
C PRO A 24 8.67 -7.56 3.26
N VAL A 25 9.74 -7.07 3.89
CA VAL A 25 11.05 -6.90 3.25
C VAL A 25 11.66 -8.26 2.91
N GLN A 26 11.59 -9.21 3.84
CA GLN A 26 12.05 -10.58 3.60
C GLN A 26 11.26 -11.27 2.49
N LEU A 27 9.96 -11.01 2.40
CA LEU A 27 9.14 -11.53 1.33
C LEU A 27 9.56 -10.96 -0.03
N VAL A 28 9.75 -9.65 -0.15
CA VAL A 28 10.25 -9.04 -1.40
C VAL A 28 11.59 -9.62 -1.82
N ARG A 29 12.53 -9.75 -0.89
CA ARG A 29 13.85 -10.34 -1.18
C ARG A 29 13.74 -11.76 -1.72
N ARG A 30 12.85 -12.58 -1.13
CA ARG A 30 12.58 -13.94 -1.63
C ARG A 30 11.95 -13.91 -3.02
N LEU A 31 10.98 -13.04 -3.26
CA LEU A 31 10.36 -12.89 -4.57
C LEU A 31 11.39 -12.49 -5.64
N ASN A 32 12.24 -11.52 -5.33
CA ASN A 32 13.29 -11.08 -6.25
C ASN A 32 14.36 -12.16 -6.47
N SER A 33 14.66 -12.99 -5.47
CA SER A 33 15.62 -14.10 -5.65
C SER A 33 15.10 -15.24 -6.54
N VAL A 34 13.78 -15.35 -6.71
CA VAL A 34 13.11 -16.38 -7.52
C VAL A 34 12.65 -15.83 -8.88
N ALA A 35 12.57 -14.50 -9.02
CA ALA A 35 12.24 -13.85 -10.27
C ALA A 35 13.37 -14.06 -11.27
N THR A 36 13.08 -14.78 -12.36
CA THR A 36 14.02 -15.03 -13.46
C THR A 36 14.13 -13.83 -14.41
N ASP A 37 13.18 -12.90 -14.33
CA ASP A 37 13.12 -11.68 -15.13
C ASP A 37 13.29 -10.47 -14.20
N ASP A 38 14.34 -9.69 -14.43
CA ASP A 38 14.72 -8.50 -13.63
C ASP A 38 13.82 -7.28 -13.92
N THR A 39 12.85 -7.45 -14.84
CA THR A 39 12.10 -6.35 -15.43
C THR A 39 10.82 -6.00 -14.66
N GLU A 40 10.28 -6.93 -13.85
CA GLU A 40 9.02 -6.72 -13.13
C GLU A 40 9.19 -6.69 -11.61
N ARG A 41 8.86 -5.54 -11.01
CA ARG A 41 8.80 -5.40 -9.56
C ARG A 41 7.55 -6.11 -9.02
N PRO A 42 7.66 -6.91 -7.95
CA PRO A 42 6.48 -7.49 -7.32
C PRO A 42 5.61 -6.39 -6.70
N CYS A 43 4.30 -6.50 -6.83
CA CYS A 43 3.36 -5.57 -6.21
C CYS A 43 2.78 -6.20 -4.94
N LEU A 44 2.94 -5.51 -3.81
CA LEU A 44 2.43 -5.95 -2.51
C LEU A 44 1.11 -5.27 -2.18
N LEU A 45 0.09 -6.10 -1.95
CA LEU A 45 -1.24 -5.68 -1.54
C LEU A 45 -1.33 -5.75 -0.01
N ILE A 46 -1.47 -4.60 0.65
CA ILE A 46 -1.51 -4.51 2.12
C ILE A 46 -2.90 -4.06 2.57
N ASN A 47 -3.57 -4.93 3.33
CA ASN A 47 -4.86 -4.60 3.95
C ASN A 47 -4.65 -3.73 5.19
N CYS A 48 -5.10 -2.49 5.13
CA CYS A 48 -4.97 -1.54 6.24
C CYS A 48 -6.15 -1.57 7.23
N GLN A 49 -7.16 -2.42 7.02
CA GLN A 49 -8.36 -2.49 7.88
C GLN A 49 -8.04 -2.87 9.33
N GLN A 50 -7.04 -3.73 9.54
CA GLN A 50 -6.65 -4.23 10.86
C GLN A 50 -5.14 -4.20 11.08
N LEU A 51 -4.56 -3.00 11.10
CA LEU A 51 -3.14 -2.80 11.41
C LEU A 51 -2.91 -2.76 12.92
N ARG A 52 -2.83 -3.94 13.55
CA ARG A 52 -2.48 -4.07 14.98
C ARG A 52 -1.10 -3.46 15.27
N CYS A 53 -0.18 -3.52 14.31
CA CYS A 53 1.14 -2.89 14.42
C CYS A 53 1.07 -1.38 14.66
N LEU A 54 0.04 -0.68 14.17
CA LEU A 54 -0.16 0.75 14.48
C LEU A 54 -0.46 1.00 15.95
N ARG A 55 -1.24 0.12 16.58
CA ARG A 55 -1.59 0.25 18.01
C ARG A 55 -0.41 -0.05 18.93
N THR A 56 0.43 -1.01 18.55
CA THR A 56 1.52 -1.50 19.41
C THR A 56 2.86 -0.82 19.15
N ARG A 57 3.12 -0.37 17.91
CA ARG A 57 4.41 0.21 17.49
C ARG A 57 4.29 1.60 16.86
N GLY A 58 3.08 2.10 16.68
CA GLY A 58 2.83 3.43 16.13
C GLY A 58 2.97 3.51 14.60
N VAL A 59 2.67 4.71 14.08
CA VAL A 59 2.66 4.96 12.62
C VAL A 59 4.06 4.97 12.03
N SER A 60 5.06 5.44 12.77
CA SER A 60 6.45 5.48 12.31
C SER A 60 6.98 4.10 11.96
N PHE A 61 6.63 3.07 12.75
CA PHE A 61 7.01 1.70 12.47
C PHE A 61 6.43 1.21 11.15
N LEU A 62 5.13 1.44 10.92
CA LEU A 62 4.47 1.07 9.66
C LEU A 62 5.11 1.78 8.48
N VAL A 63 5.30 3.10 8.57
CA VAL A 63 5.92 3.91 7.51
C VAL A 63 7.31 3.38 7.15
N SER A 64 8.15 3.10 8.16
CA SER A 64 9.48 2.52 7.94
C SER A 64 9.40 1.17 7.21
N GLN A 65 8.46 0.30 7.58
CA GLN A 65 8.26 -0.98 6.89
C GLN A 65 7.84 -0.78 5.43
N LEU A 66 6.92 0.14 5.14
CA LEU A 66 6.49 0.43 3.77
C LEU A 66 7.66 0.98 2.92
N LEU A 67 8.46 1.88 3.48
CA LEU A 67 9.63 2.46 2.81
C LEU A 67 10.70 1.40 2.54
N LEU A 68 11.02 0.55 3.52
CA LEU A 68 11.99 -0.53 3.36
C LEU A 68 11.52 -1.58 2.34
N THR A 69 10.21 -1.87 2.32
CA THR A 69 9.60 -2.76 1.34
C THR A 69 9.78 -2.24 -0.07
N ARG A 70 9.55 -0.93 -0.27
CA ARG A 70 9.78 -0.28 -1.56
C ARG A 70 11.25 -0.21 -1.93
N ALA A 71 12.13 0.09 -0.97
CA ALA A 71 13.58 0.07 -1.17
C ALA A 71 14.12 -1.32 -1.53
N ALA A 72 13.44 -2.39 -1.10
CA ALA A 72 13.73 -3.76 -1.50
C ALA A 72 13.28 -4.08 -2.94
N GLY A 73 12.63 -3.15 -3.63
CA GLY A 73 12.27 -3.28 -5.04
C GLY A 73 10.83 -3.70 -5.31
N ALA A 74 9.91 -3.57 -4.34
CA ALA A 74 8.50 -3.83 -4.55
C ALA A 74 7.68 -2.54 -4.72
N ASP A 75 6.64 -2.60 -5.54
CA ASP A 75 5.57 -1.62 -5.49
C ASP A 75 4.59 -1.98 -4.38
N VAL A 76 3.95 -0.98 -3.77
CA VAL A 76 3.07 -1.20 -2.62
C VAL A 76 1.72 -0.52 -2.86
N LEU A 77 0.67 -1.33 -2.80
CA LEU A 77 -0.73 -0.91 -2.84
C LEU A 77 -1.36 -1.09 -1.46
N LEU A 78 -1.82 0.01 -0.89
CA LEU A 78 -2.53 0.04 0.39
C LEU A 78 -4.03 0.07 0.12
N TYR A 79 -4.80 -0.84 0.72
CA TYR A 79 -6.26 -0.83 0.59
C TYR A 79 -6.96 -0.90 1.94
N ASN A 80 -8.21 -0.42 2.01
CA ASN A 80 -8.94 -0.23 3.27
C ASN A 80 -8.18 0.67 4.27
N VAL A 81 -7.56 1.73 3.77
CA VAL A 81 -6.82 2.70 4.59
C VAL A 81 -7.80 3.54 5.41
N GLY A 82 -7.67 3.51 6.73
CA GLY A 82 -8.47 4.36 7.61
C GLY A 82 -8.07 5.84 7.52
N PRO A 83 -8.98 6.78 7.86
CA PRO A 83 -8.78 8.22 7.63
C PRO A 83 -7.59 8.81 8.40
N VAL A 84 -7.27 8.25 9.57
CA VAL A 84 -6.10 8.67 10.36
C VAL A 84 -4.81 8.31 9.64
N LEU A 85 -4.69 7.07 9.15
CA LEU A 85 -3.51 6.63 8.42
C LEU A 85 -3.37 7.38 7.10
N GLU A 86 -4.47 7.57 6.36
CA GLU A 86 -4.48 8.35 5.13
C GLU A 86 -3.99 9.79 5.36
N ARG A 87 -4.47 10.46 6.42
CA ARG A 87 -4.01 11.80 6.79
C ARG A 87 -2.51 11.81 7.10
N VAL A 88 -2.00 10.82 7.84
CA VAL A 88 -0.56 10.75 8.15
C VAL A 88 0.25 10.53 6.89
N LEU A 89 -0.17 9.64 6.00
CA LEU A 89 0.50 9.41 4.71
C LEU A 89 0.58 10.69 3.88
N ARG A 90 -0.52 11.46 3.79
CA ARG A 90 -0.55 12.75 3.09
C ARG A 90 0.32 13.82 3.74
N LEU A 91 0.29 13.94 5.07
CA LEU A 91 1.13 14.90 5.81
C LEU A 91 2.62 14.62 5.59
N LEU A 92 2.99 13.35 5.48
CA LEU A 92 4.36 12.90 5.19
C LEU A 92 4.67 12.84 3.69
N ARG A 93 3.73 13.20 2.81
CA ARG A 93 3.81 13.12 1.34
C ARG A 93 4.13 11.72 0.81
N LEU A 94 3.75 10.69 1.57
CA LEU A 94 3.94 9.28 1.24
C LEU A 94 2.86 8.73 0.30
N ASP A 95 1.77 9.46 0.13
CA ASP A 95 0.72 9.20 -0.86
C ASP A 95 1.23 9.23 -2.32
N GLN A 96 2.39 9.84 -2.57
CA GLN A 96 3.08 9.80 -3.86
C GLN A 96 3.97 8.56 -4.02
N LEU A 97 4.33 7.91 -2.92
CA LEU A 97 5.22 6.77 -2.89
C LEU A 97 4.46 5.44 -2.87
N PHE A 98 3.22 5.45 -2.40
CA PHE A 98 2.36 4.28 -2.26
C PHE A 98 1.06 4.52 -3.00
N GLN A 99 0.57 3.49 -3.68
CA GLN A 99 -0.74 3.57 -4.31
C GLN A 99 -1.82 3.26 -3.27
N LEU A 100 -2.87 4.07 -3.19
CA LEU A 100 -4.01 3.85 -2.30
C LEU A 100 -5.21 3.32 -3.09
N TRP A 101 -5.93 2.34 -2.53
CA TRP A 101 -7.12 1.74 -3.11
C TRP A 101 -8.32 1.71 -2.13
N PRO A 102 -9.53 2.13 -2.55
CA PRO A 102 -9.79 2.83 -3.81
C PRO A 102 -9.00 4.15 -3.84
N ALA A 103 -8.54 4.56 -5.02
CA ALA A 103 -7.91 5.87 -5.18
C ALA A 103 -8.89 6.89 -4.60
N SER A 104 -8.46 7.62 -3.57
CA SER A 104 -9.31 8.61 -2.91
C SER A 104 -9.87 9.51 -3.99
N THR A 105 -11.16 9.37 -4.29
CA THR A 105 -11.85 10.27 -5.20
C THR A 105 -11.93 11.57 -4.42
N ALA A 106 -10.87 12.37 -4.52
CA ALA A 106 -10.88 13.74 -4.08
C ALA A 106 -12.00 14.39 -4.89
N SER A 107 -13.18 14.41 -4.28
CA SER A 107 -14.34 15.16 -4.69
C SER A 107 -13.88 16.60 -4.71
N SER A 108 -13.52 17.06 -5.91
CA SER A 108 -13.46 18.48 -6.22
C SER A 108 -14.89 18.98 -6.13
N GLY A 109 -15.30 19.32 -4.90
CA GLY A 109 -16.51 20.06 -4.61
C GLY A 109 -16.36 21.45 -5.22
N ARG A 110 -16.65 21.55 -6.51
CA ARG A 110 -16.97 22.82 -7.15
C ARG A 110 -18.49 22.95 -7.09
N THR A 111 -18.96 23.49 -5.96
CA THR A 111 -20.33 23.95 -5.82
C THR A 111 -20.53 25.07 -6.83
N SER A 112 -21.18 24.76 -7.96
CA SER A 112 -21.71 25.77 -8.87
C SER A 112 -23.03 26.25 -8.28
N VAL A 113 -23.00 27.38 -7.59
CA VAL A 113 -24.18 28.20 -7.30
C VAL A 113 -23.98 29.52 -8.02
N ALA A 114 -24.73 29.68 -9.12
CA ALA A 114 -25.31 30.88 -9.72
C ALA A 114 -25.55 30.60 -11.21
#